data_AF-M2T6W4-F1
#
_entry.id   AF-M2T6W4-F1
#
_cell.length_a   1.000
_cell.length_b   1.000
_cell.length_c   1.000
_cell.angle_alpha   90.00
_cell.angle_beta   90.00
_cell.angle_gamma   90.00
#
_symmetry.space_group_name_H-M   'P 1'
#
loop_
_entity.id
_entity.type
_entity.pdbx_description
1 polymer ?
#
loop_
_entity_poly.entity_id
_entity_poly.type
_entity_poly.pdbx_seq_one_letter_code
_entity_poly.pdbx_strand_id
1 'polypeptide(L)'
;MESLDDDEDYAAIHLLEARFERIETGASASGDDDDDDNDQATGRPIWSGSHAVFRVDDEWYRQFHRVGGAQDRQGNTIDDADARWSRTLDRLELRRPEEGFGTLRWCIRLDHAVLDLDFPAEADRLHFDVRVNLATRCVRVAWRDMLVRFLKTERALRLMLDEKRTHQRFTFSHAEDCLRDLRRKRLAAALSPHSKVDRHIRWSLRLLHPLFGCPPNEHTMTLENVENDAVHMLLLLRRAASLSAAQVDYLHALARDYRAMEAQLRRLDDAYAEFKSYLTVPGFQMNILLPAMVTNAGHVPRDPVAWTDELREKIECQVERWRGQRDAVEQVGEILEASNEAMGVPDDSFDELGSEF
;
A
#
# COMPACT_ATOMS: atom_id res chain seq x y z
N MET A 1 -16.27 -12.57 -12.17
CA MET A 1 -14.94 -12.04 -11.80
C MET A 1 -14.78 -10.81 -12.66
N GLU A 2 -15.61 -9.81 -12.38
CA GLU A 2 -15.46 -8.47 -12.93
C GLU A 2 -14.31 -7.89 -12.13
N SER A 3 -13.20 -7.60 -12.82
CA SER A 3 -12.21 -6.67 -12.31
C SER A 3 -12.99 -5.44 -11.90
N LEU A 4 -12.86 -5.03 -10.63
CA LEU A 4 -13.21 -3.67 -10.31
C LEU A 4 -12.42 -2.76 -11.29
N ASP A 5 -12.83 -1.51 -11.37
CA ASP A 5 -11.97 -0.43 -11.82
C ASP A 5 -10.80 -0.25 -10.79
N ASP A 6 -10.01 -1.32 -10.59
CA ASP A 6 -9.64 -1.98 -9.32
C ASP A 6 -8.55 -1.34 -8.49
N ASP A 7 -7.56 -0.74 -9.15
CA ASP A 7 -6.33 -0.39 -8.46
C ASP A 7 -6.44 0.94 -7.69
N GLU A 8 -7.30 1.88 -8.12
CA GLU A 8 -7.46 3.18 -7.45
C GLU A 8 -8.28 3.08 -6.18
N ASP A 9 -9.43 2.42 -6.29
CA ASP A 9 -10.31 2.19 -5.14
C ASP A 9 -9.64 1.28 -4.12
N TYR A 10 -8.87 0.27 -4.57
CA TYR A 10 -8.05 -0.53 -3.68
C TYR A 10 -6.94 0.31 -3.03
N ALA A 11 -6.19 1.11 -3.79
CA ALA A 11 -5.15 1.98 -3.24
C ALA A 11 -5.70 2.99 -2.21
N ALA A 12 -6.93 3.46 -2.38
CA ALA A 12 -7.61 4.34 -1.43
C ALA A 12 -7.87 3.68 -0.05
N ILE A 13 -8.20 2.38 -0.03
CA ILE A 13 -8.66 1.71 1.20
C ILE A 13 -7.71 0.63 1.74
N HIS A 14 -6.67 0.24 0.99
CA HIS A 14 -5.79 -0.88 1.35
C HIS A 14 -4.99 -0.66 2.65
N LEU A 15 -4.79 0.58 3.08
CA LEU A 15 -4.07 0.91 4.31
C LEU A 15 -4.87 1.88 5.17
N LEU A 16 -5.11 1.48 6.41
CA LEU A 16 -5.79 2.28 7.43
C LEU A 16 -4.73 2.88 8.38
N GLU A 17 -4.64 4.21 8.44
CA GLU A 17 -3.81 4.92 9.41
C GLU A 17 -4.63 5.33 10.64
N ALA A 18 -4.09 5.08 11.84
CA ALA A 18 -4.63 5.60 13.09
C ALA A 18 -3.58 6.48 13.78
N ARG A 19 -3.94 7.73 14.09
CA ARG A 19 -3.03 8.73 14.66
C ARG A 19 -3.27 8.90 16.15
N PHE A 20 -2.19 9.10 16.91
CA PHE A 20 -2.28 9.34 18.34
C PHE A 20 -3.13 10.58 18.62
N GLU A 21 -4.15 10.42 19.46
CA GLU A 21 -5.05 11.51 19.86
C GLU A 21 -4.77 11.92 21.30
N ARG A 22 -4.83 10.98 22.24
CA ARG A 22 -4.68 11.26 23.67
C ARG A 22 -4.33 10.03 24.51
N ILE A 23 -3.91 10.27 25.76
CA ILE A 23 -3.83 9.23 26.80
C ILE A 23 -5.08 9.34 27.67
N GLU A 24 -5.73 8.22 27.94
CA GLU A 24 -6.89 8.18 28.83
C GLU A 24 -6.49 8.52 30.26
N THR A 25 -6.96 9.65 30.76
CA THR A 25 -6.93 9.96 32.19
C THR A 25 -8.10 9.25 32.85
N GLY A 26 -7.90 8.75 34.08
CA GLY A 26 -8.76 7.74 34.73
C GLY A 26 -10.23 8.10 34.97
N ALA A 27 -10.74 9.24 34.48
CA ALA A 27 -12.16 9.58 34.47
C ALA A 27 -12.94 8.93 33.31
N SER A 28 -12.28 8.63 32.18
CA SER A 28 -12.93 8.06 30.98
C SER A 28 -12.91 6.53 30.91
N ALA A 29 -12.49 5.85 31.98
CA ALA A 29 -12.33 4.39 32.00
C ALA A 29 -13.63 3.63 32.33
N SER A 30 -14.66 4.32 32.83
CA SER A 30 -16.02 3.80 33.01
C SER A 30 -16.89 4.35 31.88
N GLY A 31 -17.22 3.50 30.90
CA GLY A 31 -18.05 3.86 29.76
C GLY A 31 -19.52 3.98 30.12
N ASP A 32 -19.89 5.06 30.80
CA ASP A 32 -21.24 5.61 30.76
C ASP A 32 -21.14 6.97 30.08
N ASP A 33 -21.73 7.06 28.89
CA ASP A 33 -21.96 8.31 28.17
C ASP A 33 -22.88 9.18 29.02
N ASP A 34 -22.34 10.25 29.59
CA ASP A 34 -23.11 11.45 29.89
C ASP A 34 -22.23 12.66 29.56
N ASP A 35 -22.70 13.41 28.57
CA ASP A 35 -22.28 14.77 28.26
C ASP A 35 -22.28 15.60 29.56
N ASP A 36 -21.09 15.96 30.06
CA ASP A 36 -20.97 17.21 30.80
C ASP A 36 -19.55 17.78 30.70
N ASP A 37 -19.51 18.99 30.15
CA ASP A 37 -18.38 19.91 30.17
C ASP A 37 -17.94 20.16 31.62
N ASN A 38 -17.04 19.35 32.15
CA ASN A 38 -16.25 19.75 33.32
C ASN A 38 -14.89 19.07 33.34
N ASP A 39 -14.00 19.66 32.55
CA ASP A 39 -12.56 19.44 32.49
C ASP A 39 -11.88 19.87 33.81
N GLN A 40 -12.28 19.28 34.94
CA GLN A 40 -11.61 19.46 36.22
C GLN A 40 -10.42 18.51 36.30
N ALA A 41 -9.28 19.08 35.95
CA ALA A 41 -7.93 18.63 36.19
C ALA A 41 -7.79 17.75 37.45
N THR A 42 -7.92 16.43 37.28
CA THR A 42 -7.28 15.50 38.20
C THR A 42 -5.78 15.77 38.06
N GLY A 43 -5.11 16.22 39.13
CA GLY A 43 -3.67 16.57 39.15
C GLY A 43 -2.72 15.38 38.91
N ARG A 44 -3.17 14.36 38.18
CA ARG A 44 -2.37 13.24 37.72
C ARG A 44 -1.66 13.65 36.42
N PRO A 45 -0.38 13.31 36.26
CA PRO A 45 0.33 13.60 35.03
C PRO A 45 -0.36 12.92 33.85
N ILE A 46 -0.37 13.57 32.68
CA ILE A 46 -0.99 13.06 31.44
C ILE A 46 -0.52 11.62 31.14
N TRP A 47 0.75 11.33 31.41
CA TRP A 47 1.37 10.01 31.25
C TRP A 47 0.93 8.95 32.26
N SER A 48 0.04 9.27 33.20
CA SER A 48 -0.43 8.32 34.22
C SER A 48 -1.43 7.30 33.68
N GLY A 49 -2.11 7.63 32.57
CA GLY A 49 -3.11 6.78 31.96
C GLY A 49 -2.61 5.40 31.55
N SER A 50 -3.50 4.41 31.62
CA SER A 50 -3.19 3.03 31.22
C SER A 50 -3.26 2.82 29.71
N HIS A 51 -4.14 3.55 29.02
CA HIS A 51 -4.36 3.40 27.58
C HIS A 51 -4.12 4.70 26.82
N ALA A 52 -3.65 4.56 25.60
CA ALA A 52 -3.67 5.62 24.59
C ALA A 52 -4.81 5.36 23.60
N VAL A 53 -5.40 6.44 23.13
CA VAL A 53 -6.44 6.45 22.11
C VAL A 53 -5.84 7.00 20.83
N PHE A 54 -6.07 6.27 19.75
CA PHE A 54 -5.71 6.64 18.40
C PHE A 54 -7.00 6.79 17.57
N ARG A 55 -7.04 7.83 16.74
CA ARG A 55 -8.15 8.12 15.83
C ARG A 55 -7.84 7.59 14.44
N VAL A 56 -8.75 6.81 13.87
CA VAL A 56 -8.69 6.39 12.47
C VAL A 56 -8.89 7.60 11.56
N ASP A 57 -8.10 7.68 10.49
CA ASP A 57 -8.13 8.78 9.54
C ASP A 57 -9.52 8.95 8.89
N ASP A 58 -10.02 10.19 8.86
CA ASP A 58 -11.34 10.53 8.34
C ASP A 58 -11.45 10.42 6.82
N GLU A 59 -10.36 10.63 6.09
CA GLU A 59 -10.33 10.43 4.63
C GLU A 59 -10.45 8.94 4.32
N TRP A 60 -9.68 8.08 5.00
CA TRP A 60 -9.81 6.64 4.84
C TRP A 60 -11.24 6.18 5.13
N TYR A 61 -11.85 6.65 6.22
CA TYR A 61 -13.22 6.29 6.58
C TYR A 61 -14.22 6.71 5.50
N ARG A 62 -14.09 7.93 4.95
CA ARG A 62 -14.94 8.42 3.85
C ARG A 62 -14.76 7.59 2.57
N GLN A 63 -13.53 7.28 2.20
CA GLN A 63 -13.23 6.47 1.01
C GLN A 63 -13.75 5.04 1.16
N PHE A 64 -13.58 4.44 2.34
CA PHE A 64 -14.14 3.13 2.64
C PHE A 64 -15.67 3.14 2.57
N HIS A 65 -16.35 4.20 3.04
CA HIS A 65 -17.81 4.30 2.96
C HIS A 65 -18.31 4.32 1.50
N ARG A 66 -17.54 4.98 0.61
CA ARG A 66 -17.82 5.05 -0.83
C ARG A 66 -17.59 3.71 -1.52
N VAL A 67 -16.39 3.12 -1.37
CA VAL A 67 -16.02 1.84 -2.03
C VAL A 67 -16.76 0.65 -1.41
N GLY A 68 -17.04 0.73 -0.12
CA GLY A 68 -17.70 -0.29 0.68
C GLY A 68 -19.19 -0.46 0.40
N GLY A 69 -19.79 0.41 -0.42
CA GLY A 69 -21.23 0.42 -0.72
C GLY A 69 -22.10 0.90 0.45
N ALA A 70 -21.49 1.42 1.52
CA ALA A 70 -22.20 1.94 2.68
C ALA A 70 -22.87 3.29 2.37
N GLN A 71 -22.30 4.09 1.46
CA GLN A 71 -22.84 5.40 1.09
C GLN A 71 -24.24 5.36 0.46
N ASP A 72 -24.58 4.24 -0.21
CA ASP A 72 -25.87 4.06 -0.87
C ASP A 72 -26.95 3.51 0.07
N ARG A 73 -26.62 3.27 1.34
CA ARG A 73 -27.53 2.73 2.37
C ARG A 73 -27.95 3.82 3.33
N GLN A 74 -29.11 3.64 3.98
CA GLN A 74 -29.69 4.63 4.90
C GLN A 74 -28.92 4.82 6.22
N GLY A 75 -27.84 4.06 6.44
CA GLY A 75 -27.01 4.16 7.63
C GLY A 75 -25.66 4.83 7.32
N ASN A 76 -25.07 5.46 8.34
CA ASN A 76 -23.83 6.24 8.26
C ASN A 76 -22.63 5.51 8.90
N THR A 77 -22.78 4.23 9.27
CA THR A 77 -21.73 3.50 9.99
C THR A 77 -21.05 2.48 9.08
N ILE A 78 -19.83 2.10 9.45
CA ILE A 78 -19.07 1.07 8.74
C ILE A 78 -19.75 -0.30 8.77
N ASP A 79 -20.65 -0.52 9.74
CA ASP A 79 -21.44 -1.74 9.88
C ASP A 79 -22.48 -1.88 8.76
N ASP A 80 -22.82 -0.77 8.09
CA ASP A 80 -23.71 -0.76 6.93
C ASP A 80 -23.00 -1.15 5.63
N ALA A 81 -21.69 -1.43 5.65
CA ALA A 81 -20.94 -1.85 4.46
C ALA A 81 -21.50 -3.14 3.83
N ASP A 82 -21.17 -3.37 2.56
CA ASP A 82 -21.55 -4.61 1.88
C ASP A 82 -21.11 -5.85 2.65
N ALA A 83 -21.94 -6.90 2.63
CA ALA A 83 -21.67 -8.14 3.37
C ALA A 83 -20.32 -8.78 3.00
N ARG A 84 -19.78 -8.49 1.81
CA ARG A 84 -18.43 -8.90 1.37
C ARG A 84 -17.33 -8.36 2.29
N TRP A 85 -17.52 -7.18 2.88
CA TRP A 85 -16.54 -6.50 3.73
C TRP A 85 -16.61 -6.88 5.21
N SER A 86 -17.74 -7.44 5.67
CA SER A 86 -17.95 -7.78 7.08
C SER A 86 -16.83 -8.65 7.67
N ARG A 87 -16.32 -9.63 6.92
CA ARG A 87 -15.20 -10.47 7.39
C ARG A 87 -13.89 -9.69 7.55
N THR A 88 -13.62 -8.76 6.64
CA THR A 88 -12.42 -7.93 6.67
C THR A 88 -12.49 -6.95 7.83
N LEU A 89 -13.64 -6.30 8.03
CA LEU A 89 -13.88 -5.38 9.14
C LEU A 89 -13.76 -6.08 10.50
N ASP A 90 -14.39 -7.24 10.68
CA ASP A 90 -14.27 -8.03 11.90
C ASP A 90 -12.81 -8.42 12.22
N ARG A 91 -11.97 -8.60 11.19
CA ARG A 91 -10.54 -8.86 11.37
C ARG A 91 -9.75 -7.59 11.68
N LEU A 92 -10.07 -6.45 11.09
CA LEU A 92 -9.45 -5.19 11.48
C LEU A 92 -9.77 -4.86 12.94
N GLU A 93 -11.00 -5.16 13.37
CA GLU A 93 -11.48 -4.97 14.75
C GLU A 93 -10.99 -6.03 15.78
N LEU A 94 -10.15 -6.97 15.35
CA LEU A 94 -9.63 -8.05 16.21
C LEU A 94 -10.70 -9.01 16.76
N ARG A 95 -11.95 -8.95 16.26
CA ARG A 95 -13.07 -9.81 16.68
C ARG A 95 -12.97 -11.24 16.16
N ARG A 96 -12.18 -11.46 15.10
CA ARG A 96 -11.95 -12.77 14.47
C ARG A 96 -10.47 -13.15 14.48
N PRO A 97 -10.16 -14.47 14.49
CA PRO A 97 -8.81 -14.97 14.26
C PRO A 97 -8.33 -14.64 12.84
N GLU A 98 -7.02 -14.67 12.66
CA GLU A 98 -6.37 -14.40 11.37
C GLU A 98 -6.73 -15.44 10.30
N GLU A 99 -6.67 -15.02 9.04
CA GLU A 99 -6.92 -15.88 7.88
C GLU A 99 -5.74 -16.85 7.62
N GLY A 100 -4.53 -16.43 7.98
CA GLY A 100 -3.32 -17.22 8.01
C GLY A 100 -2.42 -16.78 9.18
N PHE A 101 -1.69 -17.72 9.78
CA PHE A 101 -0.83 -17.38 10.91
C PHE A 101 0.32 -16.46 10.47
N GLY A 102 0.45 -15.31 11.12
CA GLY A 102 1.52 -14.36 10.86
C GLY A 102 1.21 -13.37 9.74
N THR A 103 -0.07 -13.26 9.35
CA THR A 103 -0.56 -12.19 8.50
C THR A 103 -0.38 -10.84 9.20
N LEU A 104 0.09 -9.83 8.48
CA LEU A 104 0.19 -8.47 9.00
C LEU A 104 -1.22 -7.86 9.14
N ARG A 105 -1.61 -7.49 10.37
CA ARG A 105 -2.88 -6.78 10.65
C ARG A 105 -2.67 -5.32 10.99
N TRP A 106 -1.90 -5.10 12.05
CA TRP A 106 -1.59 -3.79 12.58
C TRP A 106 -0.07 -3.67 12.76
N CYS A 107 0.46 -2.55 12.31
CA CYS A 107 1.83 -2.15 12.57
C CYS A 107 1.85 -0.88 13.41
N ILE A 108 2.93 -0.70 14.16
CA ILE A 108 3.20 0.53 14.89
C ILE A 108 4.35 1.25 14.21
N ARG A 109 4.16 2.55 13.98
CA ARG A 109 5.21 3.50 13.59
C ARG A 109 5.62 4.31 14.80
N LEU A 110 6.92 4.32 15.10
CA LEU A 110 7.53 5.25 16.04
C LEU A 110 8.73 5.87 15.36
N ASP A 111 8.67 7.16 15.10
CA ASP A 111 9.68 7.88 14.32
C ASP A 111 9.88 7.19 12.95
N HIS A 112 11.12 6.86 12.58
CA HIS A 112 11.44 6.17 11.33
C HIS A 112 11.28 4.63 11.39
N ALA A 113 10.94 4.07 12.55
CA ALA A 113 10.84 2.62 12.73
C ALA A 113 9.39 2.15 12.60
N VAL A 114 9.18 1.06 11.84
CA VAL A 114 7.89 0.38 11.69
C VAL A 114 8.08 -1.10 11.95
N LEU A 115 7.19 -1.69 12.76
CA LEU A 115 7.18 -3.11 13.15
C LEU A 115 5.75 -3.61 13.35
N ASP A 116 5.54 -4.93 13.29
CA ASP A 116 4.27 -5.55 13.70
C ASP A 116 3.92 -5.19 15.15
N LEU A 117 2.68 -4.77 15.36
CA LEU A 117 2.13 -4.46 16.67
C LEU A 117 2.15 -5.71 17.55
N ASP A 118 1.51 -6.79 17.09
CA ASP A 118 1.50 -8.08 17.75
C ASP A 118 1.15 -9.22 16.77
N PHE A 119 1.27 -10.48 17.23
CA PHE A 119 0.93 -11.69 16.47
C PHE A 119 -0.11 -12.54 17.21
N PRO A 120 -1.36 -12.09 17.31
CA PRO A 120 -2.41 -12.87 17.96
C PRO A 120 -2.79 -14.09 17.11
N ALA A 121 -2.41 -15.30 17.56
CA ALA A 121 -2.89 -16.54 16.93
C ALA A 121 -4.41 -16.71 17.07
N GLU A 122 -5.01 -16.14 18.12
CA GLU A 122 -6.44 -16.09 18.40
C GLU A 122 -6.79 -14.68 18.91
N ALA A 123 -8.06 -14.26 18.79
CA ALA A 123 -8.51 -12.91 19.15
C ALA A 123 -8.13 -12.50 20.60
N ASP A 124 -8.16 -13.45 21.53
CA ASP A 124 -7.87 -13.20 22.96
C ASP A 124 -6.40 -13.40 23.33
N ARG A 125 -5.53 -13.73 22.36
CA ARG A 125 -4.11 -14.03 22.59
C ARG A 125 -3.20 -12.85 22.25
N LEU A 126 -3.61 -11.66 22.65
CA LEU A 126 -2.80 -10.46 22.58
C LEU A 126 -1.88 -10.37 23.80
N HIS A 127 -0.70 -9.84 23.57
CA HIS A 127 0.31 -9.63 24.59
C HIS A 127 0.08 -8.43 25.50
N PHE A 128 -0.84 -7.56 25.09
CA PHE A 128 -1.28 -6.34 25.77
C PHE A 128 -2.68 -5.97 25.28
N ASP A 129 -3.44 -5.18 26.05
CA ASP A 129 -4.81 -4.82 25.69
C ASP A 129 -4.82 -3.90 24.45
N VAL A 130 -5.55 -4.32 23.42
CA VAL A 130 -5.81 -3.57 22.19
C VAL A 130 -7.26 -3.77 21.83
N ARG A 131 -7.99 -2.66 21.68
CA ARG A 131 -9.39 -2.66 21.24
C ARG A 131 -9.53 -1.71 20.06
N VAL A 132 -10.11 -2.23 18.98
CA VAL A 132 -10.35 -1.48 17.76
C VAL A 132 -11.86 -1.42 17.59
N ASN A 133 -12.41 -0.21 17.51
CA ASN A 133 -13.81 0.04 17.22
C ASN A 133 -13.87 0.99 16.03
N LEU A 134 -14.12 0.44 14.85
CA LEU A 134 -14.15 1.20 13.61
C LEU A 134 -15.40 2.07 13.51
N ALA A 135 -16.53 1.67 14.12
CA ALA A 135 -17.74 2.48 14.16
C ALA A 135 -17.50 3.84 14.86
N THR A 136 -16.73 3.84 15.95
CA THR A 136 -16.29 5.05 16.69
C THR A 136 -14.98 5.63 16.18
N ARG A 137 -14.36 5.02 15.15
CA ARG A 137 -13.05 5.39 14.60
C ARG A 137 -11.93 5.38 15.65
N CYS A 138 -12.04 4.55 16.68
CA CYS A 138 -11.17 4.59 17.85
C CYS A 138 -10.37 3.29 18.00
N VAL A 139 -9.06 3.43 18.20
CA VAL A 139 -8.16 2.34 18.58
C VAL A 139 -7.58 2.65 19.95
N ARG A 140 -7.92 1.83 20.94
CA ARG A 140 -7.46 1.95 22.33
C ARG A 140 -6.39 0.90 22.60
N VAL A 141 -5.24 1.31 23.12
CA VAL A 141 -4.08 0.43 23.34
C VAL A 141 -3.43 0.67 24.70
N ALA A 142 -3.06 -0.40 25.39
CA ALA A 142 -2.17 -0.36 26.55
C ALA A 142 -0.77 0.14 26.15
N TRP A 143 -0.59 1.46 26.15
CA TRP A 143 0.49 2.13 25.44
C TRP A 143 1.88 1.86 26.00
N ARG A 144 2.01 1.66 27.32
CA ARG A 144 3.30 1.38 27.96
C ARG A 144 3.84 0.01 27.55
N ASP A 145 2.98 -1.02 27.59
CA ASP A 145 3.35 -2.37 27.21
C ASP A 145 3.69 -2.44 25.72
N MET A 146 2.87 -1.77 24.89
CA MET A 146 3.12 -1.60 23.46
C MET A 146 4.50 -0.96 23.20
N LEU A 147 4.82 0.18 23.81
CA LEU A 147 6.09 0.88 23.60
C LEU A 147 7.29 0.06 24.09
N VAL A 148 7.21 -0.56 25.27
CA VAL A 148 8.31 -1.40 25.80
C VAL A 148 8.61 -2.56 24.85
N ARG A 149 7.57 -3.21 24.33
CA ARG A 149 7.73 -4.31 23.36
C ARG A 149 8.29 -3.82 22.04
N PHE A 150 7.81 -2.69 21.54
CA PHE A 150 8.32 -2.06 20.32
C PHE A 150 9.82 -1.76 20.46
N LEU A 151 10.23 -1.05 21.50
CA LEU A 151 11.62 -0.66 21.72
C LEU A 151 12.55 -1.86 21.91
N LYS A 152 12.10 -2.91 22.62
CA LYS A 152 12.84 -4.17 22.73
C LYS A 152 13.05 -4.83 21.38
N THR A 153 12.01 -4.85 20.55
CA THR A 153 12.03 -5.49 19.23
C THR A 153 12.89 -4.71 18.24
N GLU A 154 12.74 -3.38 18.17
CA GLU A 154 13.55 -2.52 17.32
C GLU A 154 15.03 -2.56 17.73
N ARG A 155 15.33 -2.60 19.04
CA ARG A 155 16.70 -2.80 19.50
C ARG A 155 17.27 -4.14 19.03
N ALA A 156 16.49 -5.22 19.14
CA ALA A 156 16.92 -6.54 18.65
C ALA A 156 17.18 -6.54 17.14
N LEU A 157 16.34 -5.84 16.35
CA LEU A 157 16.55 -5.66 14.92
C LEU A 157 17.86 -4.92 14.62
N ARG A 158 18.10 -3.79 15.30
CA ARG A 158 19.33 -3.00 15.09
C ARG A 158 20.58 -3.79 15.43
N LEU A 159 20.58 -4.49 16.57
CA LEU A 159 21.70 -5.37 16.94
C LEU A 159 21.92 -6.45 15.88
N MET A 160 20.85 -7.06 15.35
CA MET A 160 20.97 -8.06 14.30
C MET A 160 21.53 -7.49 13.00
N LEU A 161 21.08 -6.30 12.58
CA LEU A 161 21.62 -5.60 11.42
C LEU A 161 23.12 -5.30 11.58
N ASP A 162 23.56 -4.91 12.77
CA ASP A 162 24.99 -4.66 13.02
C ASP A 162 25.80 -5.95 13.03
N GLU A 163 25.31 -7.00 13.71
CA GLU A 163 25.96 -8.31 13.81
C GLU A 163 26.05 -9.02 12.45
N LYS A 164 25.03 -8.86 11.60
CA LYS A 164 24.92 -9.53 10.31
C LYS A 164 25.53 -8.74 9.15
N ARG A 165 25.97 -7.49 9.37
CA ARG A 165 26.54 -6.61 8.34
C ARG A 165 27.68 -7.23 7.53
N THR A 166 28.50 -8.07 8.16
CA THR A 166 29.67 -8.71 7.53
C THR A 166 29.35 -10.09 6.94
N HIS A 167 28.10 -10.56 7.02
CA HIS A 167 27.74 -11.83 6.40
C HIS A 167 27.95 -11.77 4.90
N GLN A 168 28.60 -12.79 4.36
CA GLN A 168 28.98 -12.85 2.96
C GLN A 168 27.81 -13.19 2.04
N ARG A 169 26.70 -13.71 2.59
CA ARG A 169 25.54 -14.17 1.81
C ARG A 169 24.24 -13.82 2.52
N PHE A 170 23.30 -13.31 1.75
CA PHE A 170 21.92 -13.07 2.13
C PHE A 170 21.00 -13.79 1.14
N THR A 171 19.88 -14.29 1.64
CA THR A 171 18.89 -14.99 0.82
C THR A 171 18.09 -13.99 -0.01
N PHE A 172 17.63 -12.90 0.62
CA PHE A 172 16.89 -11.83 -0.05
C PHE A 172 17.70 -10.52 -0.06
N SER A 173 17.87 -9.91 1.12
CA SER A 173 18.73 -8.76 1.34
C SER A 173 19.13 -8.68 2.81
N HIS A 174 20.15 -7.88 3.14
CA HIS A 174 20.60 -7.75 4.53
C HIS A 174 19.47 -7.31 5.48
N ALA A 175 18.70 -6.28 5.10
CA ALA A 175 17.62 -5.75 5.92
C ALA A 175 16.43 -6.71 5.96
N GLU A 176 16.09 -7.31 4.82
CA GLU A 176 14.97 -8.23 4.69
C GLU A 176 15.19 -9.53 5.49
N ASP A 177 16.37 -10.15 5.37
CA ASP A 177 16.71 -11.37 6.10
C ASP A 177 16.68 -11.13 7.61
N CYS A 178 17.20 -9.99 8.08
CA CYS A 178 17.16 -9.64 9.51
C CYS A 178 15.72 -9.41 10.00
N LEU A 179 14.88 -8.75 9.20
CA LEU A 179 13.47 -8.54 9.54
C LEU A 179 12.68 -9.85 9.56
N ARG A 180 12.88 -10.71 8.56
CA ARG A 180 12.29 -12.07 8.49
C ARG A 180 12.69 -12.90 9.70
N ASP A 181 13.97 -12.94 10.07
CA ASP A 181 14.44 -13.73 11.21
C ASP A 181 13.79 -13.25 12.52
N LEU A 182 13.73 -11.93 12.72
CA LEU A 182 13.06 -11.34 13.88
C LEU A 182 11.56 -11.66 13.91
N ARG A 183 10.87 -11.53 12.78
CA ARG A 183 9.45 -11.85 12.63
C ARG A 183 9.18 -13.32 12.95
N ARG A 184 9.94 -14.25 12.35
CA ARG A 184 9.84 -15.69 12.62
C ARG A 184 10.07 -16.04 14.09
N LYS A 185 11.05 -15.41 14.75
CA LYS A 185 11.31 -15.59 16.19
C LYS A 185 10.14 -15.13 17.05
N ARG A 186 9.57 -13.95 16.76
CA ARG A 186 8.40 -13.42 17.47
C ARG A 186 7.16 -14.30 17.26
N LEU A 187 6.91 -14.70 16.02
CA LEU A 187 5.84 -15.62 15.65
C LEU A 187 5.98 -16.94 16.43
N ALA A 188 7.16 -17.56 16.41
CA ALA A 188 7.40 -18.82 17.10
C ALA A 188 7.20 -18.72 18.64
N ALA A 189 7.50 -17.56 19.22
CA ALA A 189 7.34 -17.27 20.65
C ALA A 189 5.88 -17.08 21.07
N ALA A 190 5.01 -16.58 20.18
CA ALA A 190 3.58 -16.42 20.45
C ALA A 190 2.80 -17.76 20.50
N LEU A 191 3.41 -18.85 20.01
CA LEU A 191 2.79 -20.17 19.89
C LEU A 191 2.87 -20.98 21.20
N SER A 192 1.74 -21.58 21.59
CA SER A 192 1.62 -22.46 22.75
C SER A 192 2.07 -23.88 22.42
N PRO A 193 2.96 -24.51 23.20
CA PRO A 193 3.37 -25.90 22.97
C PRO A 193 2.24 -26.92 23.25
N HIS A 194 1.17 -26.50 23.93
CA HIS A 194 0.06 -27.36 24.32
C HIS A 194 -1.03 -27.47 23.22
N SER A 195 -1.10 -26.50 22.31
CA SER A 195 -2.04 -26.52 21.19
C SER A 195 -1.50 -27.35 20.02
N LYS A 196 -2.32 -28.27 19.49
CA LYS A 196 -1.96 -29.08 18.32
C LYS A 196 -1.74 -28.19 17.08
N VAL A 197 -2.57 -27.17 16.92
CA VAL A 197 -2.50 -26.20 15.81
C VAL A 197 -1.19 -25.42 15.90
N ASP A 198 -0.86 -24.89 17.06
CA ASP A 198 0.36 -24.12 17.30
C ASP A 198 1.62 -24.95 17.08
N ARG A 199 1.60 -26.24 17.43
CA ARG A 199 2.71 -27.16 17.12
C ARG A 199 2.88 -27.37 15.62
N HIS A 200 1.78 -27.50 14.87
CA HIS A 200 1.82 -27.62 13.41
C HIS A 200 2.37 -26.33 12.77
N ILE A 201 1.93 -25.17 13.25
CA ILE A 201 2.45 -23.87 12.78
C ILE A 201 3.94 -23.75 13.09
N ARG A 202 4.37 -24.10 14.31
CA ARG A 202 5.79 -24.08 14.70
C ARG A 202 6.64 -24.99 13.82
N TRP A 203 6.10 -26.14 13.40
CA TRP A 203 6.76 -27.00 12.42
C TRP A 203 6.81 -26.36 11.04
N SER A 204 5.72 -25.74 10.59
CA SER A 204 5.63 -25.04 9.30
C SER A 204 6.63 -23.88 9.19
N LEU A 205 6.85 -23.12 10.27
CA LEU A 205 7.87 -22.06 10.31
C LEU A 205 9.29 -22.58 10.06
N ARG A 206 9.58 -23.85 10.36
CA ARG A 206 10.90 -24.47 10.09
C ARG A 206 11.08 -24.87 8.63
N LEU A 207 9.99 -24.94 7.87
CA LEU A 207 10.00 -25.29 6.45
C LEU A 207 10.13 -24.07 5.55
N LEU A 208 10.03 -22.86 6.10
CA LEU A 208 10.28 -21.63 5.35
C LEU A 208 11.72 -21.56 4.85
N HIS A 209 11.95 -20.84 3.75
CA HIS A 209 13.29 -20.68 3.17
C HIS A 209 14.31 -20.23 4.22
N PRO A 210 15.49 -20.89 4.30
CA PRO A 210 16.54 -20.49 5.22
C PRO A 210 17.01 -19.08 4.90
N LEU A 211 17.23 -18.29 5.94
CA LEU A 211 17.75 -16.92 5.85
C LEU A 211 19.28 -16.95 5.92
N PHE A 212 19.93 -15.89 5.41
CA PHE A 212 21.39 -15.76 5.40
C PHE A 212 22.12 -16.87 4.62
N GLY A 213 21.57 -17.31 3.49
CA GLY A 213 22.10 -18.43 2.73
C GLY A 213 21.69 -18.44 1.26
N CYS A 214 21.96 -19.55 0.57
CA CYS A 214 21.43 -19.79 -0.77
C CYS A 214 20.11 -20.57 -0.65
N PRO A 215 19.05 -20.19 -1.38
CA PRO A 215 17.76 -20.87 -1.29
C PRO A 215 17.88 -22.34 -1.76
N PRO A 216 17.35 -23.33 -1.02
CA PRO A 216 17.06 -24.64 -1.57
C PRO A 216 15.90 -24.52 -2.57
N ASN A 217 15.82 -25.45 -3.53
CA ASN A 217 14.85 -25.46 -4.63
C ASN A 217 13.40 -25.11 -4.21
N GLU A 218 12.75 -24.37 -5.11
CA GLU A 218 11.42 -23.76 -4.98
C GLU A 218 10.34 -24.74 -4.50
N HIS A 219 10.00 -24.64 -3.22
CA HIS A 219 8.74 -25.15 -2.69
C HIS A 219 8.02 -24.02 -1.99
N THR A 220 7.21 -23.27 -2.76
CA THR A 220 6.41 -22.17 -2.23
C THR A 220 5.33 -22.74 -1.31
N MET A 221 5.46 -22.48 -0.01
CA MET A 221 4.44 -22.83 0.98
C MET A 221 3.46 -21.67 1.15
N THR A 222 2.21 -21.95 1.51
CA THR A 222 1.21 -20.89 1.77
C THR A 222 1.65 -19.89 2.83
N LEU A 223 2.38 -20.36 3.87
CA LEU A 223 2.95 -19.52 4.92
C LEU A 223 4.06 -18.59 4.41
N GLU A 224 4.74 -18.97 3.34
CA GLU A 224 5.79 -18.14 2.73
C GLU A 224 5.20 -16.92 2.02
N ASN A 225 4.07 -17.09 1.32
CA ASN A 225 3.36 -15.96 0.71
C ASN A 225 2.93 -14.96 1.78
N VAL A 226 2.40 -15.44 2.91
CA VAL A 226 2.03 -14.60 4.05
C VAL A 226 3.22 -13.84 4.62
N GLU A 227 4.40 -14.48 4.72
CA GLU A 227 5.62 -13.80 5.16
C GLU A 227 6.09 -12.76 4.12
N ASN A 228 6.07 -13.12 2.84
CA ASN A 228 6.50 -12.24 1.74
C ASN A 228 5.66 -10.96 1.71
N ASP A 229 4.33 -11.08 1.74
CA ASP A 229 3.41 -9.94 1.73
C ASP A 229 3.65 -9.03 2.93
N ALA A 230 3.78 -9.63 4.11
CA ALA A 230 3.95 -8.87 5.33
C ALA A 230 5.32 -8.17 5.42
N VAL A 231 6.39 -8.84 4.99
CA VAL A 231 7.75 -8.27 4.96
C VAL A 231 7.86 -7.18 3.91
N HIS A 232 7.26 -7.38 2.73
CA HIS A 232 7.19 -6.38 1.68
C HIS A 232 6.51 -5.10 2.20
N MET A 233 5.32 -5.23 2.82
CA MET A 233 4.60 -4.10 3.39
C MET A 233 5.39 -3.41 4.50
N LEU A 234 6.02 -4.15 5.41
CA LEU A 234 6.82 -3.55 6.48
C LEU A 234 8.05 -2.79 5.94
N LEU A 235 8.76 -3.34 4.96
CA LEU A 235 9.89 -2.66 4.35
C LEU A 235 9.45 -1.38 3.64
N LEU A 236 8.33 -1.43 2.92
CA LEU A 236 7.73 -0.26 2.28
C LEU A 236 7.35 0.81 3.31
N LEU A 237 6.67 0.44 4.39
CA LEU A 237 6.27 1.37 5.44
C LEU A 237 7.47 1.94 6.21
N ARG A 238 8.52 1.16 6.44
CA ARG A 238 9.77 1.65 7.03
C ARG A 238 10.44 2.67 6.11
N ARG A 239 10.46 2.41 4.80
CA ARG A 239 10.96 3.38 3.82
C ARG A 239 10.12 4.65 3.85
N ALA A 240 8.80 4.54 3.79
CA ALA A 240 7.88 5.67 3.87
C ALA A 240 8.12 6.51 5.14
N ALA A 241 8.30 5.87 6.30
CA ALA A 241 8.57 6.53 7.58
C ALA A 241 9.97 7.18 7.65
N SER A 242 10.93 6.71 6.85
CA SER A 242 12.29 7.26 6.80
C SER A 242 12.45 8.45 5.86
N LEU A 243 11.50 8.64 4.93
CA LEU A 243 11.55 9.75 3.98
C LEU A 243 11.13 11.06 4.65
N SER A 244 11.86 12.13 4.36
CA SER A 244 11.46 13.48 4.74
C SER A 244 10.30 13.97 3.88
N ALA A 245 9.53 14.94 4.39
CA ALA A 245 8.42 15.55 3.64
C ALA A 245 8.87 16.06 2.26
N ALA A 246 10.03 16.72 2.19
CA ALA A 246 10.58 17.21 0.92
C ALA A 246 10.89 16.09 -0.08
N GLN A 247 11.37 14.93 0.39
CA GLN A 247 11.61 13.77 -0.47
C GLN A 247 10.30 13.14 -0.96
N VAL A 248 9.30 13.06 -0.08
CA VAL A 248 7.96 12.58 -0.44
C VAL A 248 7.33 13.50 -1.50
N ASP A 249 7.38 14.82 -1.29
CA ASP A 249 6.87 15.81 -2.24
C ASP A 249 7.60 15.71 -3.59
N TYR A 250 8.92 15.53 -3.58
CA TYR A 250 9.71 15.31 -4.79
C TYR A 250 9.28 14.04 -5.55
N LEU A 251 9.11 12.92 -4.84
CA LEU A 251 8.66 11.66 -5.43
C LEU A 251 7.26 11.78 -6.04
N HIS A 252 6.35 12.47 -5.37
CA HIS A 252 5.01 12.72 -5.92
C HIS A 252 5.04 13.66 -7.13
N ALA A 253 5.87 14.70 -7.11
CA ALA A 253 6.05 15.59 -8.25
C ALA A 253 6.60 14.81 -9.47
N LEU A 254 7.63 13.99 -9.25
CA LEU A 254 8.22 13.13 -10.28
C LEU A 254 7.20 12.13 -10.84
N ALA A 255 6.38 11.50 -9.98
CA ALA A 255 5.32 10.59 -10.40
C ALA A 255 4.24 11.28 -11.25
N ARG A 256 3.84 12.49 -10.86
CA ARG A 256 2.91 13.29 -11.65
C ARG A 256 3.49 13.60 -13.03
N ASP A 257 4.75 13.99 -13.09
CA ASP A 257 5.40 14.37 -14.35
C ASP A 257 5.63 13.15 -15.26
N TYR A 258 5.96 12.00 -14.68
CA TYR A 258 6.04 10.73 -15.40
C TYR A 258 4.69 10.34 -16.01
N ARG A 259 3.59 10.44 -15.25
CA ARG A 259 2.24 10.18 -15.76
C ARG A 259 1.81 11.17 -16.84
N ALA A 260 2.20 12.44 -16.71
CA ALA A 260 1.94 13.45 -17.74
C ALA A 260 2.69 13.12 -19.04
N MET A 261 3.96 12.73 -18.94
CA MET A 261 4.75 12.23 -20.08
C MET A 261 4.08 11.02 -20.73
N GLU A 262 3.69 10.03 -19.94
CA GLU A 262 3.02 8.81 -20.43
C GLU A 262 1.71 9.12 -21.15
N ALA A 263 0.89 10.01 -20.59
CA ALA A 263 -0.36 10.46 -21.20
C ALA A 263 -0.12 11.19 -22.53
N GLN A 264 0.89 12.05 -22.60
CA GLN A 264 1.23 12.75 -23.84
C GLN A 264 1.73 11.79 -24.93
N LEU A 265 2.60 10.83 -24.55
CA LEU A 265 3.11 9.83 -25.49
C LEU A 265 2.01 8.88 -25.99
N ARG A 266 1.05 8.51 -25.14
CA ARG A 266 -0.13 7.73 -25.56
C ARG A 266 -0.98 8.49 -26.56
N ARG A 267 -1.28 9.77 -26.32
CA ARG A 267 -2.04 10.59 -27.28
C ARG A 267 -1.34 10.68 -28.64
N LEU A 268 -0.01 10.81 -28.63
CA LEU A 268 0.78 10.83 -29.86
C LEU A 268 0.77 9.47 -30.58
N ASP A 269 0.79 8.36 -29.85
CA ASP A 269 0.61 7.01 -30.39
C ASP A 269 -0.76 6.86 -31.06
N ASP A 270 -1.83 7.28 -30.37
CA ASP A 270 -3.19 7.23 -30.87
C ASP A 270 -3.35 8.08 -32.15
N ALA A 271 -2.87 9.32 -32.14
CA ALA A 271 -2.89 10.21 -33.31
C ALA A 271 -2.08 9.64 -34.49
N TYR A 272 -0.93 9.03 -34.21
CA TYR A 272 -0.10 8.38 -35.21
C TYR A 272 -0.75 7.09 -35.77
N ALA A 273 -1.41 6.30 -34.92
CA ALA A 273 -2.15 5.11 -35.32
C ALA A 273 -3.32 5.48 -36.25
N GLU A 274 -4.04 6.56 -35.93
CA GLU A 274 -5.08 7.12 -36.78
C GLU A 274 -4.50 7.60 -38.12
N PHE A 275 -3.43 8.40 -38.10
CA PHE A 275 -2.71 8.84 -39.30
C PHE A 275 -2.33 7.67 -40.21
N LYS A 276 -1.77 6.61 -39.60
CA LYS A 276 -1.39 5.38 -40.31
C LYS A 276 -2.59 4.68 -40.93
N SER A 277 -3.77 4.71 -40.30
CA SER A 277 -4.98 4.08 -40.83
C SER A 277 -5.41 4.67 -42.18
N TYR A 278 -5.22 5.97 -42.39
CA TYR A 278 -5.48 6.64 -43.67
C TYR A 278 -4.46 6.27 -44.77
N LEU A 279 -3.26 5.80 -44.38
CA LEU A 279 -2.16 5.47 -45.29
C LEU A 279 -2.00 3.96 -45.56
N THR A 280 -2.75 3.09 -44.90
CA THR A 280 -2.63 1.64 -45.08
C THR A 280 -3.12 1.19 -46.46
N VAL A 281 -2.22 1.19 -47.43
CA VAL A 281 -2.34 0.49 -48.72
C VAL A 281 -1.94 -0.99 -48.52
N PRO A 282 -2.63 -1.98 -49.13
CA PRO A 282 -2.25 -3.39 -49.00
C PRO A 282 -0.79 -3.61 -49.44
N GLY A 283 0.08 -3.98 -48.49
CA GLY A 283 1.49 -4.30 -48.74
C GLY A 283 2.52 -3.31 -48.15
N PHE A 284 2.10 -2.18 -47.58
CA PHE A 284 3.02 -1.24 -46.90
C PHE A 284 2.67 -1.12 -45.41
N GLN A 285 3.38 -1.87 -44.56
CA GLN A 285 3.31 -1.71 -43.10
C GLN A 285 4.53 -0.94 -42.60
N MET A 286 4.39 0.37 -42.44
CA MET A 286 5.34 1.16 -41.65
C MET A 286 5.03 0.93 -40.17
N ASN A 287 5.83 0.11 -39.50
CA ASN A 287 5.80 -0.01 -38.05
C ASN A 287 6.80 0.97 -37.47
N ILE A 288 6.34 2.18 -37.11
CA ILE A 288 7.08 2.96 -36.12
C ILE A 288 6.86 2.24 -34.80
N LEU A 289 7.91 1.57 -34.33
CA LEU A 289 7.97 1.08 -32.96
C LEU A 289 8.07 2.33 -32.07
N LEU A 290 6.94 2.83 -31.61
CA LEU A 290 6.97 3.72 -30.45
C LEU A 290 7.72 3.00 -29.33
N PRO A 291 8.59 3.70 -28.59
CA PRO A 291 9.49 3.06 -27.64
C PRO A 291 8.70 2.12 -26.74
N ALA A 292 9.28 0.97 -26.41
CA ALA A 292 8.76 -0.01 -25.45
C ALA A 292 8.49 0.55 -24.03
N MET A 293 8.50 1.87 -23.87
CA MET A 293 8.13 2.63 -22.70
C MET A 293 6.62 2.62 -22.45
N VAL A 294 5.78 2.70 -23.49
CA VAL A 294 4.31 2.69 -23.32
C VAL A 294 3.82 1.29 -22.91
N THR A 295 4.43 0.23 -23.44
CA THR A 295 4.10 -1.16 -23.11
C THR A 295 4.58 -1.60 -21.72
N ASN A 296 5.62 -0.96 -21.17
CA ASN A 296 6.10 -1.23 -19.80
C ASN A 296 5.42 -0.35 -18.73
N ALA A 297 4.61 0.64 -19.12
CA ALA A 297 4.02 1.59 -18.18
C ALA A 297 3.05 0.93 -17.18
N GLY A 298 2.43 -0.20 -17.54
CA GLY A 298 1.60 -1.00 -16.62
C GLY A 298 2.37 -1.70 -15.49
N HIS A 299 3.71 -1.68 -15.51
CA HIS A 299 4.55 -2.35 -14.49
C HIS A 299 5.16 -1.38 -13.46
N VAL A 300 4.90 -0.07 -13.56
CA VAL A 300 5.41 0.91 -12.59
C VAL A 300 4.43 1.03 -11.42
N PRO A 301 4.85 0.78 -10.16
CA PRO A 301 3.97 0.95 -9.01
C PRO A 301 3.40 2.37 -8.96
N ARG A 302 2.12 2.51 -8.62
CA ARG A 302 1.47 3.84 -8.57
C ARG A 302 2.00 4.71 -7.44
N ASP A 303 2.28 4.11 -6.27
CA ASP A 303 2.90 4.79 -5.15
C ASP A 303 4.40 4.98 -5.41
N PRO A 304 4.91 6.23 -5.51
CA PRO A 304 6.31 6.46 -5.78
C PRO A 304 7.23 6.10 -4.61
N VAL A 305 6.70 5.91 -3.41
CA VAL A 305 7.48 5.39 -2.28
C VAL A 305 7.88 3.92 -2.49
N ALA A 306 7.11 3.17 -3.29
CA ALA A 306 7.40 1.79 -3.64
C ALA A 306 8.47 1.64 -4.74
N TRP A 307 8.87 2.72 -5.41
CA TRP A 307 9.83 2.64 -6.52
C TRP A 307 11.22 2.29 -6.03
N THR A 308 11.80 1.18 -6.48
CA THR A 308 13.21 0.89 -6.22
C THR A 308 14.09 2.06 -6.66
N ASP A 309 15.25 2.25 -6.02
CA ASP A 309 16.12 3.38 -6.38
C ASP A 309 16.54 3.31 -7.87
N GLU A 310 16.76 2.11 -8.39
CA GLU A 310 17.01 1.88 -9.83
C GLU A 310 15.83 2.30 -10.72
N LEU A 311 14.59 2.05 -10.29
CA LEU A 311 13.40 2.45 -11.03
C LEU A 311 13.23 3.97 -10.97
N ARG A 312 13.43 4.58 -9.80
CA ARG A 312 13.39 6.03 -9.62
C ARG A 312 14.39 6.72 -10.56
N GLU A 313 15.65 6.29 -10.55
CA GLU A 313 16.69 6.87 -11.43
C GLU A 313 16.36 6.75 -12.92
N LYS A 314 15.78 5.61 -13.34
CA LYS A 314 15.29 5.43 -14.71
C LYS A 314 14.17 6.41 -15.05
N ILE A 315 13.21 6.59 -14.15
CA ILE A 315 12.08 7.52 -14.33
C ILE A 315 12.58 8.97 -14.38
N GLU A 316 13.49 9.36 -13.48
CA GLU A 316 14.13 10.69 -13.47
C GLU A 316 14.78 10.98 -14.82
N CYS A 317 15.62 10.07 -15.32
CA CYS A 317 16.28 10.22 -16.62
C CYS A 317 15.28 10.35 -17.78
N GLN A 318 14.16 9.62 -17.74
CA GLN A 318 13.14 9.66 -18.78
C GLN A 318 12.36 10.99 -18.75
N VAL A 319 11.93 11.42 -17.57
CA VAL A 319 11.21 12.68 -17.37
C VAL A 319 12.09 13.87 -17.76
N GLU A 320 13.38 13.85 -17.43
CA GLU A 320 14.32 14.91 -17.85
C GLU A 320 14.45 14.98 -19.37
N ARG A 321 14.58 13.85 -20.06
CA ARG A 321 14.64 13.80 -21.53
C ARG A 321 13.35 14.30 -22.15
N TRP A 322 12.20 13.86 -21.64
CA TRP A 322 10.90 14.31 -22.10
C TRP A 322 10.72 15.82 -21.92
N ARG A 323 11.06 16.37 -20.74
CA ARG A 323 11.02 17.81 -20.50
C ARG A 323 11.90 18.58 -21.50
N GLY A 324 13.07 18.06 -21.84
CA GLY A 324 13.96 18.66 -22.83
C GLY A 324 13.45 18.57 -24.28
N GLN A 325 12.53 17.64 -24.57
CA GLN A 325 11.96 17.40 -25.91
C GLN A 325 10.49 17.84 -26.02
N ARG A 326 9.90 18.37 -24.95
CA ARG A 326 8.46 18.57 -24.82
C ARG A 326 7.88 19.41 -25.95
N ASP A 327 8.51 20.53 -26.26
CA ASP A 327 8.03 21.45 -27.29
C ASP A 327 8.09 20.82 -28.69
N ALA A 328 9.08 19.96 -28.96
CA ALA A 328 9.17 19.23 -30.21
C ALA A 328 8.12 18.11 -30.31
N VAL A 329 7.86 17.41 -29.20
CA VAL A 329 6.81 16.38 -29.11
C VAL A 329 5.43 17.00 -29.32
N GLU A 330 5.19 18.18 -28.74
CA GLU A 330 3.95 18.94 -28.92
C GLU A 330 3.75 19.36 -30.38
N GLN A 331 4.78 19.92 -31.03
CA GLN A 331 4.73 20.26 -32.45
C GLN A 331 4.45 19.04 -33.35
N VAL A 332 5.06 17.88 -33.06
CA VAL A 332 4.77 16.66 -33.82
C VAL A 332 3.32 16.21 -33.62
N GLY A 333 2.79 16.32 -32.40
CA GLY A 333 1.39 16.06 -32.10
C GLY A 333 0.45 16.95 -32.92
N GLU A 334 0.68 18.28 -32.91
CA GLU A 334 -0.11 19.23 -33.70
C GLU A 334 -0.07 18.93 -35.20
N ILE A 335 1.09 18.56 -35.74
CA ILE A 335 1.24 18.18 -37.15
C ILE A 335 0.43 16.92 -37.46
N LEU A 336 0.46 15.90 -36.59
CA LEU A 336 -0.29 14.66 -36.78
C LEU A 336 -1.80 14.91 -36.71
N GLU A 337 -2.26 15.68 -35.74
CA GLU A 337 -3.67 16.05 -35.59
C GLU A 337 -4.17 16.83 -36.81
N ALA A 338 -3.44 17.85 -37.26
CA ALA A 338 -3.78 18.61 -38.47
C ALA A 338 -3.75 17.74 -39.74
N SER A 339 -2.85 16.75 -39.79
CA SER A 339 -2.79 15.80 -40.91
C SER A 339 -3.98 14.84 -40.90
N ASN A 340 -4.42 14.38 -39.73
CA ASN A 340 -5.61 13.55 -39.59
C ASN A 340 -6.87 14.32 -40.00
N GLU A 341 -7.00 15.59 -39.59
CA GLU A 341 -8.10 16.45 -40.01
C GLU A 341 -8.12 16.67 -41.53
N ALA A 342 -6.95 16.87 -42.15
CA ALA A 342 -6.86 17.04 -43.61
C ALA A 342 -7.15 15.75 -44.41
N MET A 343 -6.87 14.58 -43.84
CA MET A 343 -7.11 13.27 -44.47
C MET A 343 -8.50 12.69 -44.17
N GLY A 344 -9.11 13.12 -43.06
CA GLY A 344 -10.51 12.87 -42.73
C GLY A 344 -11.42 13.66 -43.66
N VAL A 345 -11.53 13.23 -44.91
CA VAL A 345 -12.50 13.79 -45.85
C VAL A 345 -13.90 13.57 -45.27
N PRO A 346 -14.75 14.62 -45.15
CA PRO A 346 -16.15 14.43 -44.77
C PRO A 346 -16.81 13.53 -45.82
N ASP A 347 -17.43 12.43 -45.39
CA ASP A 347 -18.13 11.49 -46.28
C ASP A 347 -19.19 12.19 -47.18
N ASP A 348 -19.64 13.39 -46.81
CA ASP A 348 -20.61 14.22 -47.56
C ASP A 348 -19.99 15.12 -48.66
N SER A 349 -18.65 15.20 -48.78
CA SER A 349 -17.99 16.19 -49.65
C SER A 349 -18.06 15.87 -51.15
N PHE A 350 -18.43 14.63 -51.50
CA PHE A 350 -18.51 14.16 -52.89
C PHE A 350 -19.95 13.86 -53.35
N ASP A 351 -20.93 13.88 -52.47
CA ASP A 351 -22.34 13.58 -52.81
C ASP A 351 -23.09 14.77 -53.44
N GLU A 352 -22.57 16.00 -53.36
CA GLU A 352 -23.20 17.18 -54.00
C GLU A 352 -22.73 17.45 -55.44
N LEU A 353 -21.80 16.66 -55.99
CA LEU A 353 -21.31 16.82 -57.36
C LEU A 353 -21.84 15.72 -58.30
N GLY A 354 -23.17 15.68 -58.47
CA GLY A 354 -23.76 15.12 -59.70
C GLY A 354 -25.04 14.31 -59.53
N SER A 355 -26.19 14.98 -59.55
CA SER A 355 -27.37 14.40 -60.19
C SER A 355 -28.24 15.48 -60.87
N GLU A 356 -27.72 16.10 -61.92
CA GLU A 356 -28.58 16.54 -63.03
C GLU A 356 -28.60 15.40 -64.06
N PHE A 357 -29.58 14.51 -63.95
CA PHE A 357 -30.07 13.66 -65.03
C PHE A 357 -31.58 13.66 -65.04
#